data_AF-A0A2C6KKN6-F1
#
_entry.id   AF-A0A2C6KKN6-F1
#
_cell.length_a   1.000
_cell.length_b   1.000
_cell.length_c   1.000
_cell.angle_alpha   90.00
_cell.angle_beta   90.00
_cell.angle_gamma   90.00
#
_symmetry.space_group_name_H-M   'P 1'
#
loop_
_entity.id
_entity.type
_entity.pdbx_description
1 polymer ?
#
loop_
_entity_poly.entity_id
_entity_poly.type
_entity_poly.pdbx_seq_one_letter_code
_entity_poly.pdbx_strand_id
1 'polypeptide(L)'
;MGTRLITIETDHATLSRMLTQKKVTARLGYWLDKLADSNFRVVYKPGKPNSVADALSRQPDYLEKVNSLLEFRRSNRRKPRGSENSSRID
;
A
#
# COMPACT_ATOMS: atom_id res chain seq x y z
N MET A 1 -1.13 11.22 16.41
CA MET A 1 -1.23 11.91 15.11
C MET A 1 0.06 11.71 14.33
N GLY A 2 -0.01 11.00 13.19
CA GLY A 2 1.17 10.76 12.35
C GLY A 2 1.82 12.07 11.89
N THR A 3 3.14 12.17 12.00
CA THR A 3 3.85 13.44 11.75
C THR A 3 4.05 13.73 10.26
N ARG A 4 4.03 12.69 9.41
CA ARG A 4 4.29 12.82 7.97
C ARG A 4 3.02 13.09 7.20
N LEU A 5 3.00 14.20 6.46
CA LEU A 5 1.93 14.49 5.49
C LEU A 5 2.00 13.50 4.31
N ILE A 6 0.91 12.78 4.09
CA ILE A 6 0.72 11.89 2.94
C ILE A 6 -0.12 12.61 1.88
N THR A 7 0.31 12.57 0.62
CA THR A 7 -0.51 13.04 -0.50
C THR A 7 -1.15 11.84 -1.17
N ILE A 8 -2.47 11.79 -1.13
CA ILE A 8 -3.27 10.78 -1.82
C ILE A 8 -3.73 11.40 -3.14
N GLU A 9 -3.30 10.82 -4.24
CA GLU A 9 -3.70 11.23 -5.58
C GLU A 9 -4.83 10.33 -6.08
N THR A 10 -5.91 10.93 -6.58
CA THR A 10 -7.09 10.18 -7.03
C THR A 10 -7.67 10.78 -8.30
N ASP A 11 -8.16 9.94 -9.20
CA ASP A 11 -8.97 10.33 -10.35
C ASP A 11 -10.46 10.51 -10.00
N HIS A 12 -10.83 10.40 -8.73
CA HIS A 12 -12.18 10.65 -8.26
C HIS A 12 -12.30 12.07 -7.67
N ALA A 13 -12.80 13.00 -8.49
CA ALA A 13 -12.94 14.41 -8.13
C ALA A 13 -13.74 14.63 -6.83
N THR A 14 -14.80 13.86 -6.59
CA THR A 14 -15.60 13.96 -5.36
C THR A 14 -14.78 13.62 -4.11
N LEU A 15 -13.91 12.60 -4.17
CA LEU A 15 -13.07 12.20 -3.03
C LEU A 15 -12.04 13.27 -2.67
N SER A 16 -11.59 14.09 -3.62
CA SER A 16 -10.67 15.21 -3.32
C SER A 16 -11.25 16.22 -2.32
N ARG A 17 -12.58 16.28 -2.21
CA ARG A 17 -13.29 17.21 -1.32
C ARG A 17 -13.77 16.56 -0.03
N MET A 18 -13.46 15.29 0.21
CA MET A 18 -13.92 14.51 1.36
C MET A 18 -13.70 15.22 2.70
N LEU A 19 -12.54 15.86 2.90
CA LEU A 19 -12.18 16.56 4.13
C LEU A 19 -12.88 17.93 4.30
N THR A 20 -13.44 18.49 3.22
CA THR A 20 -14.03 19.84 3.18
C THR A 20 -15.56 19.82 3.07
N GLN A 21 -16.16 18.63 3.02
CA GLN A 21 -17.57 18.45 2.71
C GLN A 21 -18.44 18.81 3.92
N LYS A 22 -19.40 19.74 3.74
CA LYS A 22 -20.31 20.18 4.83
C LYS A 22 -21.23 19.08 5.35
N LYS A 23 -21.63 18.15 4.48
CA LYS A 23 -22.53 17.04 4.82
C LYS A 23 -21.80 15.72 4.61
N VAL A 24 -21.55 14.98 5.68
CA VAL A 24 -20.83 13.71 5.65
C VAL A 24 -21.86 12.57 5.66
N THR A 25 -21.74 11.62 4.72
CA THR A 25 -22.56 10.40 4.74
C THR A 25 -22.03 9.43 5.80
N ALA A 26 -22.87 8.53 6.32
CA ALA A 26 -22.43 7.57 7.35
C ALA A 26 -21.20 6.76 6.92
N ARG A 27 -21.16 6.32 5.66
CA ARG A 27 -20.00 5.62 5.08
C ARG A 27 -18.74 6.50 5.09
N LEU A 28 -18.87 7.76 4.71
CA LEU A 28 -17.75 8.69 4.69
C LEU A 28 -17.25 8.99 6.11
N GLY A 29 -18.17 9.15 7.06
CA GLY A 29 -17.86 9.37 8.48
C GLY A 29 -17.07 8.21 9.08
N TYR A 30 -17.47 6.97 8.79
CA TYR A 30 -16.72 5.78 9.22
C TYR A 30 -15.28 5.80 8.71
N TRP A 31 -15.06 6.13 7.43
CA TRP A 31 -13.71 6.18 6.88
C TRP A 31 -12.89 7.36 7.40
N LEU A 32 -13.52 8.51 7.62
CA LEU A 32 -12.87 9.67 8.24
C LEU A 32 -12.39 9.35 9.66
N ASP A 33 -13.21 8.66 10.45
CA ASP A 33 -12.84 8.19 11.79
C ASP A 33 -11.65 7.23 11.74
N LYS A 34 -11.69 6.24 10.84
CA LYS A 34 -10.58 5.31 10.62
C LYS A 34 -9.28 5.98 10.20
N LEU A 35 -9.36 7.12 9.52
CA LEU A 35 -8.21 7.84 9.00
C LEU A 35 -7.82 9.05 9.86
N ALA A 36 -8.52 9.30 10.96
CA ALA A 36 -8.36 10.51 11.78
C ALA A 36 -6.93 10.68 12.33
N ASP A 37 -6.25 9.57 12.61
CA ASP A 37 -4.88 9.57 13.14
C ASP A 37 -3.80 9.88 12.08
N SER A 38 -4.18 9.83 10.80
CA SER A 38 -3.27 10.04 9.66
C SER A 38 -3.27 11.51 9.24
N ASN A 39 -2.08 12.07 9.02
CA ASN A 39 -1.94 13.39 8.42
C ASN A 39 -1.89 13.25 6.89
N PHE A 40 -3.02 13.48 6.21
CA PHE A 40 -3.09 13.33 4.76
C PHE A 40 -3.88 14.45 4.07
N ARG A 41 -3.61 14.62 2.78
CA ARG A 41 -4.42 15.44 1.87
C ARG A 41 -4.80 14.61 0.65
N VAL A 42 -5.96 14.90 0.08
CA VAL A 42 -6.44 14.23 -1.14
C VAL A 42 -6.40 15.24 -2.28
N VAL A 43 -5.72 14.88 -3.38
CA VAL A 43 -5.53 15.74 -4.57
C VAL A 43 -6.11 15.02 -5.78
N TYR A 44 -6.96 15.73 -6.52
CA TYR A 44 -7.48 15.21 -7.79
C TYR A 44 -6.40 15.23 -8.87
N LYS A 45 -6.21 14.11 -9.55
CA LYS A 45 -5.40 13.98 -10.77
C LYS A 45 -6.27 13.39 -11.89
N PRO A 46 -6.36 14.03 -13.07
CA PRO A 46 -7.07 13.49 -14.23
C PRO A 46 -6.58 12.08 -14.60
N GLY A 47 -7.40 11.25 -15.23
CA GLY A 47 -7.10 9.83 -15.44
C GLY A 47 -5.85 9.52 -16.28
N LYS A 48 -5.50 10.35 -17.28
CA LYS A 48 -4.32 10.12 -18.13
C LYS A 48 -3.00 9.97 -17.34
N PRO A 49 -2.68 10.87 -16.37
CA PRO A 49 -1.51 10.69 -15.52
C PRO A 49 -1.66 9.62 -14.41
N ASN A 50 -2.85 9.04 -14.19
CA ASN A 50 -3.08 7.98 -13.19
C ASN A 50 -2.90 6.55 -13.75
N SER A 51 -2.25 6.42 -14.91
CA SER A 51 -2.14 5.15 -15.65
C SER A 51 -1.47 4.03 -14.88
N VAL A 52 -0.51 4.33 -14.00
CA VAL A 52 0.17 3.33 -13.18
C VAL A 52 -0.79 2.73 -12.14
N ALA A 53 -1.56 3.56 -11.43
CA ALA A 53 -2.52 3.08 -10.44
C ALA A 53 -3.67 2.32 -11.12
N ASP A 54 -4.13 2.80 -12.27
CA ASP A 54 -5.16 2.14 -13.09
C ASP A 54 -4.67 0.79 -13.66
N ALA A 55 -3.42 0.69 -14.10
CA ALA A 55 -2.84 -0.57 -14.55
C ALA A 55 -2.76 -1.61 -13.42
N LEU A 56 -2.34 -1.18 -12.22
CA LEU A 56 -2.26 -2.04 -11.05
C LEU A 56 -3.65 -2.48 -10.55
N SER A 57 -4.66 -1.61 -10.61
CA SER A 57 -6.02 -1.95 -10.16
C SER A 57 -6.70 -2.98 -11.08
N ARG A 58 -6.31 -3.03 -12.36
CA ARG A 58 -6.82 -3.98 -13.36
C ARG A 58 -6.15 -5.36 -13.33
N GLN A 59 -5.07 -5.54 -12.54
CA GLN A 59 -4.40 -6.83 -12.40
C GLN A 59 -4.57 -7.41 -11.00
N PRO A 60 -5.71 -8.08 -10.70
CA PRO A 60 -5.93 -8.70 -9.39
C PRO A 60 -4.86 -9.75 -9.06
N ASP A 61 -4.39 -10.50 -10.06
CA ASP A 61 -3.39 -11.57 -9.91
C ASP A 61 -1.98 -11.05 -9.60
N TYR A 62 -1.72 -9.76 -9.80
CA TYR A 62 -0.40 -9.17 -9.57
C TYR A 62 -0.05 -9.14 -8.09
N LEU A 63 -1.03 -8.88 -7.22
CA LEU A 63 -0.85 -8.90 -5.77
C LEU A 63 -0.48 -10.29 -5.25
N GLU A 64 -1.11 -11.36 -5.76
CA GLU A 64 -0.77 -12.73 -5.40
C GLU A 64 0.66 -13.11 -5.84
N LYS A 65 1.04 -12.72 -7.06
CA LYS A 65 2.42 -12.93 -7.55
C LYS A 65 3.45 -12.17 -6.74
N VAL A 66 3.17 -10.92 -6.36
CA VAL A 66 4.07 -10.14 -5.51
C VAL A 66 4.18 -10.75 -4.12
N ASN A 67 3.06 -11.18 -3.51
CA ASN A 67 3.06 -11.80 -2.19
C ASN A 67 3.83 -13.14 -2.18
N SER A 68 3.57 -14.01 -3.14
CA SER A 68 4.32 -15.27 -3.29
C SER A 68 5.82 -15.03 -3.51
N LEU A 69 6.20 -14.01 -4.28
CA LEU A 69 7.59 -13.65 -4.50
C LEU A 69 8.26 -13.06 -3.23
N LEU A 70 7.53 -12.27 -2.45
CA LEU A 70 7.98 -11.77 -1.16
C LEU A 70 8.18 -12.91 -0.15
N GLU A 71 7.25 -13.86 -0.08
CA GLU A 71 7.35 -15.03 0.81
C GLU A 71 8.48 -15.99 0.39
N PHE A 72 8.70 -16.19 -0.91
CA PHE A 72 9.87 -16.89 -1.43
C PHE A 72 11.17 -16.19 -1.01
N ARG A 73 11.24 -14.85 -1.12
CA ARG A 73 12.44 -14.09 -0.75
C ARG A 73 12.69 -14.06 0.76
N ARG A 74 11.64 -14.07 1.58
CA ARG A 74 11.72 -14.21 3.05
C ARG A 74 12.23 -15.59 3.45
N SER A 75 11.77 -16.63 2.75
CA SER A 75 12.19 -18.01 2.99
C SER A 75 13.65 -18.26 2.58
N ASN A 76 14.10 -17.72 1.45
CA ASN A 76 15.50 -17.83 1.02
C ASN A 76 16.48 -17.06 1.90
N ARG A 77 16.04 -15.98 2.57
CA ARG A 77 16.87 -15.27 3.56
C ARG A 77 17.03 -16.02 4.89
N ARG A 78 16.26 -17.09 5.12
CA ARG A 78 16.33 -17.93 6.33
C ARG A 78 17.24 -19.15 6.20
N LYS A 79 17.90 -19.38 5.05
CA LYS A 79 18.93 -20.42 4.98
C LYS A 79 20.17 -19.90 5.73
N PRO A 80 20.57 -20.47 6.88
CA PRO A 80 21.85 -20.12 7.48
C PRO A 80 22.93 -20.56 6.49
N ARG A 81 23.99 -19.74 6.34
CA ARG A 81 25.22 -20.21 5.71
C ARG A 81 25.62 -21.49 6.42
N GLY A 82 25.64 -22.59 5.68
CA GLY A 82 25.97 -23.90 6.21
C GLY A 82 27.30 -23.84 6.97
N SER A 83 27.26 -24.39 8.18
CA SER A 83 28.43 -24.91 8.86
C SER A 83 29.10 -25.94 7.96
N GLU A 84 30.20 -25.59 7.31
CA GLU A 84 31.06 -26.57 6.66
C GLU A 84 31.95 -27.24 7.72
N ASN A 85 31.55 -28.47 8.01
CA ASN A 85 32.37 -29.65 8.30
C ASN A 85 33.17 -29.69 9.61
N SER A 86 32.54 -30.31 10.61
CA SER A 86 33.24 -31.16 11.56
C SER A 86 33.53 -32.53 10.91
N SER A 87 34.77 -32.96 11.10
CA SER A 87 35.29 -34.33 11.19
C SER A 87 35.33 -35.24 9.95
N ARG A 88 36.56 -35.43 9.45
CA ARG A 88 37.17 -36.63 8.84
C ARG A 88 38.60 -36.21 8.42
N ILE A 89 39.71 -36.69 8.97
CA ILE A 89 40.24 -38.07 9.03
C ILE A 89 41.62 -37.98 9.75
N ASP A 90 41.95 -39.01 10.54
CA ASP A 90 43.23 -39.42 11.19
C ASP A 90 43.87 -38.56 12.30
#